data_AF-A0A534V1F2-F1
#
_entry.id   AF-A0A534V1F2-F1
#
_cell.length_a   1.000
_cell.length_b   1.000
_cell.length_c   1.000
_cell.angle_alpha   90.00
_cell.angle_beta   90.00
_cell.angle_gamma   90.00
#
_symmetry.space_group_name_H-M   'P 1'
#
loop_
_entity.id
_entity.type
_entity.pdbx_description
1 polymer ?
#
loop_
_entity_poly.entity_id
_entity_poly.type
_entity_poly.pdbx_seq_one_letter_code
_entity_poly.pdbx_strand_id
1 'polypeptide(L)'
;DRKVRPAKVDWEKVAAHYGVCTLFEDFPEETTIYCYDTTLEDHQIFTAGRAKLGIGRVQLKSKVTLESQKLNFGVLHLGDHNVAGGVVEFVDDDSYQSIVSGAVEPFRRADFTGVMRLMEHRFGESNYSLRSLFRDEQRKVLQTILATNLQEAESLYRQIYEPRAPLMRFLTDLGIPLPKGFAAAAEFVVNNHLRFALERPDIDLQRVISLLETARLEGVALDTATLEFAYRRSLEGLAVKFATEPSPSMLQQFYEVATLLRNLPFNVNLWKVQNIYYDCLKRVYPNTRKRQKLGDETARSWVARFDALGRLLGIKVV
;
A
#
# COMPACT_ATOMS: atom_id res chain seq x y z
N ASP A 1 26.59 -43.73 -11.38
CA ASP A 1 25.17 -43.34 -11.52
C ASP A 1 24.58 -42.76 -10.26
N ARG A 2 24.56 -41.42 -10.19
CA ARG A 2 23.94 -40.67 -9.10
C ARG A 2 22.47 -40.50 -9.47
N LYS A 3 21.59 -41.36 -8.94
CA LYS A 3 20.13 -41.23 -9.09
C LYS A 3 19.70 -39.91 -8.45
N VAL A 4 19.45 -38.90 -9.29
CA VAL A 4 18.79 -37.65 -8.89
C VAL A 4 17.36 -38.05 -8.53
N ARG A 5 16.95 -37.88 -7.26
CA ARG A 5 15.53 -37.99 -6.90
C ARG A 5 14.80 -36.94 -7.72
N PRO A 6 13.77 -37.28 -8.51
CA PRO A 6 12.94 -36.24 -9.12
C PRO A 6 12.44 -35.38 -7.97
N ALA A 7 12.62 -34.06 -8.08
CA ALA A 7 12.07 -33.13 -7.12
C ALA A 7 10.58 -33.48 -7.00
N LYS A 8 10.11 -33.84 -5.80
CA LYS A 8 8.68 -33.90 -5.49
C LYS A 8 8.18 -32.47 -5.73
N VAL A 9 7.73 -32.24 -6.95
CA VAL A 9 7.12 -31.01 -7.44
C VAL A 9 5.94 -30.78 -6.48
N ASP A 10 6.06 -29.76 -5.64
CA ASP A 10 5.21 -29.57 -4.45
C ASP A 10 3.87 -28.95 -4.87
N TRP A 11 3.10 -29.70 -5.68
CA TRP A 11 1.80 -29.28 -6.23
C TRP A 11 0.85 -28.89 -5.11
N GLU A 12 0.84 -29.66 -4.01
CA GLU A 12 0.04 -29.37 -2.84
C GLU A 12 0.42 -28.01 -2.23
N LYS A 13 1.72 -27.69 -2.14
CA LYS A 13 2.16 -26.38 -1.64
C LYS A 13 1.79 -25.25 -2.58
N VAL A 14 1.88 -25.43 -3.90
CA VAL A 14 1.49 -24.40 -4.86
C VAL A 14 -0.01 -24.14 -4.78
N ALA A 15 -0.84 -25.18 -4.71
CA ALA A 15 -2.29 -25.03 -4.55
C ALA A 15 -2.67 -24.44 -3.19
N ALA A 16 -1.99 -24.82 -2.11
CA ALA A 16 -2.25 -24.27 -0.78
C ALA A 16 -1.91 -22.78 -0.74
N HIS A 17 -0.78 -22.43 -1.35
CA HIS A 17 -0.35 -21.05 -1.49
C HIS A 17 -1.34 -20.22 -2.30
N TYR A 18 -1.78 -20.75 -3.45
CA TYR A 18 -2.82 -20.13 -4.26
C TYR A 18 -4.09 -19.87 -3.42
N GLY A 19 -4.60 -20.91 -2.76
CA GLY A 19 -5.81 -20.82 -1.95
C GLY A 19 -5.71 -19.85 -0.77
N VAL A 20 -4.53 -19.69 -0.16
CA VAL A 20 -4.36 -18.67 0.89
C VAL A 20 -4.42 -17.27 0.29
N CYS A 21 -3.77 -17.06 -0.86
CA CYS A 21 -3.77 -15.75 -1.51
C CYS A 21 -5.18 -15.34 -1.95
N THR A 22 -6.03 -16.28 -2.38
CA THR A 22 -7.40 -15.95 -2.79
C THR A 22 -8.29 -15.37 -1.68
N LEU A 23 -7.88 -15.47 -0.40
CA LEU A 23 -8.57 -14.80 0.72
C LEU A 23 -8.25 -13.31 0.85
N PHE A 24 -7.15 -12.86 0.25
CA PHE A 24 -6.59 -11.51 0.41
C PHE A 24 -6.48 -10.74 -0.91
N GLU A 25 -6.46 -11.44 -2.05
CA GLU A 25 -6.29 -10.88 -3.39
C GLU A 25 -7.26 -11.53 -4.38
N ASP A 26 -7.75 -10.75 -5.33
CA ASP A 26 -8.50 -11.26 -6.46
C ASP A 26 -7.51 -11.76 -7.54
N PHE A 27 -7.63 -13.03 -7.91
CA PHE A 27 -6.84 -13.62 -8.99
C PHE A 27 -7.65 -13.68 -10.29
N PRO A 28 -7.03 -13.42 -11.45
CA PRO A 28 -7.63 -13.80 -12.72
C PRO A 28 -7.79 -15.33 -12.81
N GLU A 29 -8.75 -15.79 -13.61
CA GLU A 29 -9.04 -17.23 -13.81
C GLU A 29 -7.79 -18.02 -14.24
N GLU A 30 -6.94 -17.40 -15.07
CA GLU A 30 -5.65 -17.95 -15.46
C GLU A 30 -4.51 -17.07 -14.94
N THR A 31 -3.56 -17.68 -14.25
CA THR A 31 -2.35 -16.99 -13.78
C THR A 31 -1.14 -17.92 -13.83
N THR A 32 0.06 -17.32 -13.77
CA THR A 32 1.31 -18.08 -13.62
C THR A 32 1.87 -17.86 -12.23
N ILE A 33 2.12 -18.95 -11.51
CA ILE A 33 2.85 -18.93 -10.24
C ILE A 33 4.14 -19.73 -10.42
N TYR A 34 5.27 -19.02 -10.36
CA TYR A 34 6.61 -19.58 -10.63
C TYR A 34 6.66 -20.32 -11.97
N CYS A 35 6.86 -21.65 -11.94
CA CYS A 35 6.93 -22.52 -13.10
C CYS A 35 5.62 -23.27 -13.38
N TYR A 36 4.49 -22.82 -12.83
CA TYR A 36 3.17 -23.43 -13.03
C TYR A 36 2.19 -22.44 -13.65
N ASP A 37 1.47 -22.89 -14.68
CA ASP A 37 0.22 -22.28 -15.09
C ASP A 37 -0.90 -22.79 -14.17
N THR A 38 -1.72 -21.87 -13.70
CA THR A 38 -2.76 -22.09 -12.70
C THR A 38 -4.08 -21.64 -13.28
N THR A 39 -5.05 -22.55 -13.34
CA THR A 39 -6.41 -22.26 -13.80
C THR A 39 -7.38 -22.51 -12.65
N LEU A 40 -8.09 -21.48 -12.22
CA LEU A 40 -9.12 -21.55 -11.19
C LEU A 40 -10.42 -22.06 -11.81
N GLU A 41 -10.88 -23.24 -11.38
CA GLU A 41 -12.08 -23.86 -11.94
C GLU A 41 -13.34 -23.58 -11.11
N ASP A 42 -13.20 -23.51 -9.79
CA ASP A 42 -14.27 -23.08 -8.88
C ASP A 42 -13.66 -22.42 -7.64
N HIS A 43 -14.34 -21.43 -7.09
CA HIS A 43 -13.89 -20.76 -5.86
C HIS A 43 -15.04 -20.08 -5.14
N GLN A 44 -15.15 -20.35 -3.85
CA GLN A 44 -16.18 -19.81 -2.98
C GLN A 44 -15.56 -19.25 -1.71
N ILE A 45 -15.85 -17.97 -1.43
CA ILE A 45 -15.41 -17.29 -0.20
C ILE A 45 -16.63 -17.01 0.68
N PHE A 46 -16.51 -17.38 1.96
CA PHE A 46 -17.48 -17.10 3.00
C PHE A 46 -16.84 -16.22 4.07
N THR A 47 -17.59 -15.25 4.60
CA THR A 47 -17.10 -14.33 5.66
C THR A 47 -18.02 -14.37 6.87
N ALA A 48 -17.45 -14.45 8.06
CA ALA A 48 -18.15 -14.39 9.34
C ALA A 48 -17.35 -13.51 10.33
N GLY A 49 -17.74 -12.24 10.47
CA GLY A 49 -16.98 -11.27 11.25
C GLY A 49 -15.58 -11.05 10.64
N ARG A 50 -14.53 -11.31 11.42
CA ARG A 50 -13.13 -11.27 10.95
C ARG A 50 -12.66 -12.57 10.30
N ALA A 51 -13.45 -13.63 10.38
CA ALA A 51 -13.09 -14.92 9.81
C ALA A 51 -13.49 -15.01 8.33
N LYS A 52 -12.65 -15.67 7.53
CA LYS A 52 -12.91 -16.01 6.13
C LYS A 52 -12.64 -17.49 5.89
N LEU A 53 -13.49 -18.13 5.09
CA LEU A 53 -13.31 -19.49 4.60
C LEU A 53 -13.33 -19.45 3.07
N GLY A 54 -12.27 -19.95 2.44
CA GLY A 54 -12.13 -20.08 1.00
C GLY A 54 -12.04 -21.55 0.65
N ILE A 55 -12.89 -22.03 -0.25
CA ILE A 55 -12.82 -23.38 -0.78
C ILE A 55 -12.84 -23.27 -2.29
N GLY A 56 -11.95 -24.00 -2.96
CA GLY A 56 -11.87 -23.94 -4.41
C GLY A 56 -11.21 -25.14 -5.03
N ARG A 57 -11.28 -25.18 -6.36
CA ARG A 57 -10.66 -26.18 -7.22
C ARG A 57 -9.75 -25.48 -8.21
N VAL A 58 -8.53 -25.99 -8.31
CA VAL A 58 -7.48 -25.44 -9.17
C VAL A 58 -6.85 -26.53 -10.02
N GLN A 59 -6.60 -26.22 -11.29
CA GLN A 59 -5.75 -27.04 -12.15
C GLN A 59 -4.38 -26.38 -12.25
N LEU A 60 -3.35 -27.11 -11.86
CA LEU A 60 -1.95 -26.71 -12.00
C LEU A 60 -1.33 -27.44 -13.19
N LYS A 61 -0.56 -26.74 -14.01
CA LYS A 61 0.22 -27.31 -15.11
C LYS A 61 1.67 -26.84 -15.05
N SER A 62 2.61 -27.78 -14.98
CA SER A 62 4.04 -27.50 -14.92
C SER A 62 4.56 -27.04 -16.28
N LYS A 63 5.21 -25.87 -16.35
CA LYS A 63 5.88 -25.38 -17.56
C LYS A 63 7.12 -26.18 -17.94
N VAL A 64 7.68 -26.92 -16.98
CA VAL A 64 8.91 -27.68 -17.16
C VAL A 64 8.62 -29.11 -17.61
N THR A 65 7.70 -29.80 -16.93
CA THR A 65 7.36 -31.20 -17.20
C THR A 65 6.13 -31.36 -18.08
N LEU A 66 5.34 -30.29 -18.27
CA LEU A 66 4.04 -30.29 -18.96
C LEU A 66 2.95 -31.16 -18.31
N GLU A 67 3.25 -31.77 -17.16
CA GLU A 67 2.29 -32.49 -16.33
C GLU A 67 1.25 -31.53 -15.77
N SER A 68 0.04 -32.03 -15.51
CA SER A 68 -1.03 -31.27 -14.89
C SER A 68 -1.73 -32.06 -13.79
N GLN A 69 -2.12 -31.39 -12.71
CA GLN A 69 -2.87 -31.98 -11.62
C GLN A 69 -4.03 -31.07 -11.20
N LYS A 70 -5.17 -31.69 -10.87
CA LYS A 70 -6.33 -30.99 -10.31
C LYS A 70 -6.37 -31.20 -8.80
N LEU A 71 -6.53 -30.12 -8.07
CA LEU A 71 -6.45 -30.09 -6.62
C LEU A 71 -7.62 -29.28 -6.06
N ASN A 72 -8.19 -29.78 -4.96
CA ASN A 72 -9.10 -29.02 -4.12
C ASN A 72 -8.29 -28.38 -3.00
N PHE A 73 -8.54 -27.11 -2.72
CA PHE A 73 -7.97 -26.41 -1.58
C PHE A 73 -9.08 -25.90 -0.66
N GLY A 74 -8.77 -25.84 0.63
CA GLY A 74 -9.61 -25.22 1.63
C GLY A 74 -8.76 -24.40 2.58
N VAL A 75 -9.11 -23.13 2.78
CA VAL A 75 -8.34 -22.20 3.61
C VAL A 75 -9.27 -21.46 4.56
N LEU A 76 -8.91 -21.45 5.83
CA LEU A 76 -9.57 -20.76 6.92
C LEU A 76 -8.65 -19.68 7.49
N HIS A 77 -9.10 -18.43 7.46
CA HIS A 77 -8.50 -17.32 8.18
C HIS A 77 -9.40 -16.94 9.35
N LEU A 78 -8.91 -16.99 10.58
CA LEU A 78 -9.68 -16.64 11.79
C LEU A 78 -9.43 -15.20 12.26
N GLY A 79 -8.75 -14.39 11.44
CA GLY A 79 -8.26 -13.07 11.82
C GLY A 79 -6.78 -13.06 12.20
N ASP A 80 -6.19 -11.87 12.19
CA ASP A 80 -4.78 -11.62 12.45
C ASP A 80 -3.88 -12.60 11.65
N HIS A 81 -3.03 -13.35 12.36
CA HIS A 81 -2.04 -14.26 11.81
C HIS A 81 -2.50 -15.73 11.78
N ASN A 82 -3.78 -16.00 12.08
CA ASN A 82 -4.31 -17.35 12.16
C ASN A 82 -4.88 -17.78 10.81
N VAL A 83 -4.02 -18.39 9.99
CA VAL A 83 -4.40 -19.01 8.72
C VAL A 83 -4.09 -20.50 8.79
N ALA A 84 -5.07 -21.31 8.43
CA ALA A 84 -4.94 -22.75 8.22
C ALA A 84 -5.42 -23.06 6.80
N GLY A 85 -4.70 -23.89 6.07
CA GLY A 85 -5.07 -24.32 4.73
C GLY A 85 -4.70 -25.77 4.50
N GLY A 86 -5.46 -26.44 3.65
CA GLY A 86 -5.24 -27.82 3.27
C GLY A 86 -5.47 -28.02 1.78
N VAL A 87 -4.81 -29.04 1.23
CA VAL A 87 -4.95 -29.42 -0.18
C VAL A 87 -5.09 -30.92 -0.30
N VAL A 88 -6.00 -31.35 -1.18
CA VAL A 88 -6.23 -32.75 -1.53
C VAL A 88 -6.41 -32.86 -3.03
N GLU A 89 -6.07 -34.01 -3.59
CA GLU A 89 -6.30 -34.29 -5.01
C GLU A 89 -7.79 -34.29 -5.34
N PHE A 90 -8.14 -33.72 -6.49
CA PHE A 90 -9.51 -33.74 -6.97
C PHE A 90 -9.87 -35.16 -7.45
N VAL A 91 -10.94 -35.72 -6.89
CA VAL A 91 -11.46 -37.04 -7.28
C VAL A 91 -12.69 -36.88 -8.18
N ASP A 92 -13.72 -36.20 -7.68
CA ASP A 92 -15.00 -35.98 -8.36
C ASP A 92 -15.75 -34.77 -7.76
N ASP A 93 -16.81 -34.33 -8.46
CA ASP A 93 -17.63 -33.18 -8.07
C ASP A 93 -18.43 -33.43 -6.78
N ASP A 94 -18.88 -34.67 -6.52
CA ASP A 94 -19.68 -35.00 -5.34
C ASP A 94 -18.86 -34.88 -4.05
N SER A 95 -17.60 -35.34 -4.10
CA SER A 95 -16.62 -35.21 -3.02
C SER A 95 -16.29 -33.75 -2.74
N TYR A 96 -16.14 -32.94 -3.80
CA TYR A 96 -15.94 -31.49 -3.67
C TYR A 96 -17.14 -30.79 -3.03
N GLN A 97 -18.35 -31.05 -3.51
CA GLN A 97 -19.58 -30.48 -2.93
C GLN A 97 -19.81 -30.92 -1.49
N SER A 98 -19.40 -32.14 -1.13
CA SER A 98 -19.43 -32.63 0.25
C SER A 98 -18.45 -31.86 1.16
N ILE A 99 -17.27 -31.46 0.66
CA ILE A 99 -16.32 -30.60 1.40
C ILE A 99 -16.94 -29.21 1.62
N VAL A 100 -17.47 -28.61 0.55
CA VAL A 100 -18.07 -27.26 0.60
C VAL A 100 -19.24 -27.24 1.60
N SER A 101 -20.24 -28.08 1.41
CA SER A 101 -21.44 -28.13 2.27
C SER A 101 -21.10 -28.45 3.73
N GLY A 102 -20.14 -29.36 3.97
CA GLY A 102 -19.71 -29.74 5.31
C GLY A 102 -18.99 -28.62 6.06
N ALA A 103 -18.19 -27.80 5.36
CA ALA A 103 -17.44 -26.70 5.98
C ALA A 103 -18.28 -25.42 6.15
N VAL A 104 -19.20 -25.14 5.22
CA VAL A 104 -19.97 -23.89 5.19
C VAL A 104 -20.96 -23.79 6.34
N GLU A 105 -21.67 -24.87 6.67
CA GLU A 105 -22.70 -24.83 7.70
C GLU A 105 -22.14 -24.55 9.11
N PRO A 106 -21.08 -25.24 9.58
CA PRO A 106 -20.42 -24.89 10.84
C PRO A 106 -19.82 -23.48 10.81
N PHE A 107 -19.23 -23.06 9.67
CA PHE A 107 -18.66 -21.73 9.53
C PHE A 107 -19.70 -20.61 9.70
N ARG A 108 -20.88 -20.76 9.10
CA ARG A 108 -22.00 -19.80 9.25
C ARG A 108 -22.50 -19.70 10.69
N ARG A 109 -22.39 -20.79 11.46
CA ARG A 109 -22.74 -20.85 12.89
C ARG A 109 -21.60 -20.40 13.82
N ALA A 110 -20.48 -19.93 13.25
CA ALA A 110 -19.25 -19.59 13.97
C ALA A 110 -18.64 -20.75 14.79
N ASP A 111 -18.94 -22.00 14.43
CA ASP A 111 -18.27 -23.18 14.99
C ASP A 111 -16.93 -23.42 14.27
N PHE A 112 -15.96 -22.54 14.53
CA PHE A 112 -14.64 -22.61 13.91
C PHE A 112 -13.86 -23.87 14.29
N THR A 113 -14.11 -24.42 15.48
CA THR A 113 -13.51 -25.70 15.90
C THR A 113 -14.03 -26.86 15.05
N GLY A 114 -15.34 -26.88 14.75
CA GLY A 114 -15.94 -27.82 13.82
C GLY A 114 -15.34 -27.72 12.41
N VAL A 115 -15.17 -26.49 11.90
CA VAL A 115 -14.53 -26.25 10.59
C VAL A 115 -13.10 -26.77 10.56
N MET A 116 -12.26 -26.45 11.56
CA MET A 116 -10.87 -26.92 11.61
C MET A 116 -10.76 -28.45 11.65
N ARG A 117 -11.60 -29.12 12.45
CA ARG A 117 -11.62 -30.59 12.50
C ARG A 117 -12.01 -31.21 11.16
N LEU A 118 -12.98 -30.60 10.47
CA LEU A 118 -13.37 -31.05 9.14
C LEU A 118 -12.25 -30.84 8.12
N MET A 119 -11.55 -29.70 8.19
CA MET A 119 -10.40 -29.42 7.33
C MET A 119 -9.28 -30.44 7.59
N GLU A 120 -8.90 -30.70 8.85
CA GLU A 120 -7.89 -31.71 9.21
C GLU A 120 -8.29 -33.12 8.74
N HIS A 121 -9.57 -33.49 8.87
CA HIS A 121 -10.04 -34.80 8.45
C HIS A 121 -10.05 -34.98 6.92
N ARG A 122 -10.40 -33.92 6.17
CA ARG A 122 -10.57 -33.99 4.70
C ARG A 122 -9.27 -33.71 3.94
N PHE A 123 -8.39 -32.89 4.48
CA PHE A 123 -7.15 -32.46 3.83
C PHE A 123 -5.88 -33.04 4.49
N GLY A 124 -6.03 -33.79 5.59
CA GLY A 124 -4.94 -34.49 6.28
C GLY A 124 -4.04 -33.58 7.12
N GLU A 125 -2.86 -34.06 7.50
CA GLU A 125 -1.86 -33.32 8.30
C GLU A 125 -1.21 -32.14 7.56
N SER A 126 -1.57 -31.93 6.29
CA SER A 126 -1.08 -30.86 5.44
C SER A 126 -1.67 -29.50 5.84
N ASN A 127 -1.42 -29.07 7.08
CA ASN A 127 -1.84 -27.78 7.61
C ASN A 127 -0.86 -26.69 7.19
N TYR A 128 -1.11 -26.10 6.02
CA TYR A 128 -0.42 -24.91 5.57
C TYR A 128 -0.86 -23.70 6.42
N SER A 129 0.12 -22.88 6.80
CA SER A 129 -0.11 -21.65 7.56
C SER A 129 0.57 -20.46 6.86
N LEU A 130 0.39 -19.27 7.40
CA LEU A 130 1.15 -18.08 6.97
C LEU A 130 2.67 -18.31 6.95
N ARG A 131 3.20 -19.21 7.78
CA ARG A 131 4.64 -19.54 7.82
C ARG A 131 5.11 -20.42 6.66
N SER A 132 4.20 -21.19 6.05
CA SER A 132 4.54 -22.11 4.96
C SER A 132 4.39 -21.48 3.56
N LEU A 133 3.82 -20.28 3.47
CA LEU A 133 3.73 -19.51 2.23
C LEU A 133 5.10 -19.16 1.67
N PHE A 134 5.17 -19.01 0.35
CA PHE A 134 6.35 -18.44 -0.28
C PHE A 134 6.57 -17.00 0.19
N ARG A 135 7.85 -16.58 0.25
CA ARG A 135 8.26 -15.33 0.89
C ARG A 135 7.57 -14.09 0.34
N ASP A 136 7.32 -14.04 -0.97
CA ASP A 136 6.73 -12.86 -1.59
C ASP A 136 5.25 -12.73 -1.22
N GLU A 137 4.48 -13.81 -1.25
CA GLU A 137 3.06 -13.71 -0.89
C GLU A 137 2.86 -13.71 0.61
N GLN A 138 3.75 -14.35 1.37
CA GLN A 138 3.80 -14.15 2.82
C GLN A 138 3.92 -12.67 3.16
N ARG A 139 4.81 -11.92 2.47
CA ARG A 139 4.93 -10.46 2.67
C ARG A 139 3.66 -9.72 2.28
N LYS A 140 3.04 -10.06 1.15
CA LYS A 140 1.79 -9.42 0.70
C LYS A 140 0.65 -9.62 1.71
N VAL A 141 0.39 -10.87 2.10
CA VAL A 141 -0.68 -11.19 3.07
C VAL A 141 -0.42 -10.51 4.42
N LEU A 142 0.83 -10.53 4.91
CA LEU A 142 1.19 -9.81 6.13
C LEU A 142 1.00 -8.31 6.00
N GLN A 143 1.32 -7.70 4.85
CA GLN A 143 1.07 -6.27 4.61
C GLN A 143 -0.43 -5.96 4.68
N THR A 144 -1.29 -6.79 4.11
CA THR A 144 -2.76 -6.60 4.16
C THR A 144 -3.31 -6.70 5.59
N ILE A 145 -2.87 -7.71 6.36
CA ILE A 145 -3.26 -7.86 7.77
C ILE A 145 -2.78 -6.66 8.59
N LEU A 146 -1.52 -6.27 8.42
CA LEU A 146 -0.94 -5.12 9.13
C LEU A 146 -1.62 -3.81 8.75
N ALA A 147 -1.95 -3.59 7.48
CA ALA A 147 -2.65 -2.39 7.02
C ALA A 147 -4.01 -2.24 7.71
N THR A 148 -4.77 -3.33 7.81
CA THR A 148 -6.07 -3.35 8.50
C THR A 148 -5.92 -3.00 9.98
N ASN A 149 -4.97 -3.66 10.67
CA ASN A 149 -4.74 -3.42 12.09
C ASN A 149 -4.20 -2.01 12.38
N LEU A 150 -3.36 -1.45 11.49
CA LEU A 150 -2.87 -0.07 11.60
C LEU A 150 -4.00 0.94 11.40
N GLN A 151 -4.94 0.67 10.50
CA GLN A 151 -6.12 1.51 10.29
C GLN A 151 -7.04 1.51 11.52
N GLU A 152 -7.25 0.36 12.15
CA GLU A 152 -8.00 0.27 13.41
C GLU A 152 -7.31 1.05 14.54
N ALA A 153 -5.99 0.90 14.68
CA ALA A 153 -5.21 1.66 15.64
C ALA A 153 -5.32 3.18 15.39
N GLU A 154 -5.28 3.63 14.14
CA GLU A 154 -5.48 5.03 13.79
C GLU A 154 -6.84 5.56 14.24
N SER A 155 -7.91 4.78 14.05
CA SER A 155 -9.25 5.14 14.53
C SER A 155 -9.29 5.33 16.04
N LEU A 156 -8.63 4.45 16.80
CA LEU A 156 -8.55 4.56 18.26
C LEU A 156 -7.77 5.81 18.70
N TYR A 157 -6.62 6.10 18.09
CA TYR A 157 -5.86 7.31 18.40
C TYR A 157 -6.67 8.58 18.09
N ARG A 158 -7.42 8.57 16.98
CA ARG A 158 -8.32 9.65 16.59
C ARG A 158 -9.42 9.91 17.63
N GLN A 159 -10.03 8.86 18.17
CA GLN A 159 -11.04 8.98 19.24
C GLN A 159 -10.48 9.57 20.54
N ILE A 160 -9.19 9.34 20.82
CA ILE A 160 -8.51 9.97 21.96
C ILE A 160 -8.28 11.46 21.67
N TYR A 161 -7.76 11.76 20.47
CA TYR A 161 -7.30 13.08 20.06
C TYR A 161 -8.43 14.06 19.75
N GLU A 162 -9.32 13.77 18.79
CA GLU A 162 -10.25 14.75 18.20
C GLU A 162 -11.15 15.43 19.26
N PRO A 163 -11.77 14.71 20.22
CA PRO A 163 -12.61 15.34 21.23
C PRO A 163 -11.86 16.24 22.21
N ARG A 164 -10.54 16.08 22.31
CA ARG A 164 -9.67 16.74 23.29
C ARG A 164 -8.77 17.80 22.69
N ALA A 165 -8.77 17.97 21.37
CA ALA A 165 -8.00 19.01 20.68
C ALA A 165 -8.20 20.42 21.29
N PRO A 166 -9.43 20.87 21.65
CA PRO A 166 -9.61 22.17 22.31
C PRO A 166 -8.93 22.27 23.68
N LEU A 167 -8.95 21.19 24.48
CA LEU A 167 -8.26 21.15 25.78
C LEU A 167 -6.74 21.18 25.59
N MET A 168 -6.22 20.46 24.58
CA MET A 168 -4.79 20.47 24.27
C MET A 168 -4.33 21.87 23.86
N ARG A 169 -5.08 22.56 22.99
CA ARG A 169 -4.83 23.98 22.65
C ARG A 169 -4.78 24.85 23.90
N PHE A 170 -5.78 24.73 24.78
CA PHE A 170 -5.82 25.49 26.03
C PHE A 170 -4.60 25.24 26.93
N LEU A 171 -4.14 23.99 27.06
CA LEU A 171 -2.94 23.67 27.83
C LEU A 171 -1.68 24.27 27.20
N THR A 172 -1.55 24.15 25.88
CA THR A 172 -0.43 24.72 25.11
C THR A 172 -0.39 26.24 25.21
N ASP A 173 -1.54 26.92 25.13
CA ASP A 173 -1.68 28.38 25.30
C ASP A 173 -1.25 28.84 26.70
N LEU A 174 -1.46 28.01 27.72
CA LEU A 174 -1.00 28.26 29.09
C LEU A 174 0.47 27.88 29.33
N GLY A 175 1.17 27.35 28.32
CA GLY A 175 2.54 26.84 28.46
C GLY A 175 2.63 25.57 29.32
N ILE A 176 1.51 24.86 29.51
CA ILE A 176 1.45 23.63 30.29
C ILE A 176 1.76 22.45 29.36
N PRO A 177 2.75 21.60 29.67
CA PRO A 177 3.06 20.45 28.83
C PRO A 177 1.90 19.46 28.77
N LEU A 178 1.64 18.92 27.58
CA LEU A 178 0.58 17.93 27.39
C LEU A 178 0.87 16.64 28.17
N PRO A 179 -0.16 16.02 28.80
CA PRO A 179 -0.04 14.66 29.32
C PRO A 179 0.40 13.69 28.22
N LYS A 180 1.34 12.78 28.55
CA LYS A 180 1.98 11.87 27.57
C LYS A 180 0.99 11.11 26.68
N GLY A 181 -0.13 10.66 27.23
CA GLY A 181 -1.14 9.93 26.46
C GLY A 181 -1.84 10.79 25.40
N PHE A 182 -2.08 12.08 25.70
CA PHE A 182 -2.66 13.02 24.73
C PHE A 182 -1.63 13.45 23.71
N ALA A 183 -0.40 13.72 24.14
CA ALA A 183 0.71 14.04 23.24
C ALA A 183 0.93 12.92 22.20
N ALA A 184 1.05 11.67 22.64
CA ALA A 184 1.25 10.53 21.74
C ALA A 184 0.09 10.35 20.74
N ALA A 185 -1.15 10.52 21.18
CA ALA A 185 -2.30 10.43 20.29
C ALA A 185 -2.34 11.56 19.25
N ALA A 186 -2.07 12.80 19.68
CA ALA A 186 -2.00 13.95 18.81
C ALA A 186 -0.86 13.83 17.78
N GLU A 187 0.33 13.45 18.25
CA GLU A 187 1.50 13.18 17.39
C GLU A 187 1.17 12.13 16.33
N PHE A 188 0.57 11.00 16.72
CA PHE A 188 0.22 9.94 15.78
C PHE A 188 -0.77 10.42 14.70
N VAL A 189 -1.85 11.10 15.12
CA VAL A 189 -2.92 11.51 14.20
C VAL A 189 -2.46 12.63 13.26
N VAL A 190 -1.86 13.69 13.80
CA VAL A 190 -1.46 14.87 13.03
C VAL A 190 -0.33 14.52 12.05
N ASN A 191 0.67 13.75 12.48
CA ASN A 191 1.76 13.33 11.58
C ASN A 191 1.24 12.40 10.47
N ASN A 192 0.32 11.48 10.76
CA ASN A 192 -0.27 10.65 9.70
C ASN A 192 -1.09 11.49 8.71
N HIS A 193 -1.90 12.43 9.17
CA HIS A 193 -2.66 13.31 8.28
C HIS A 193 -1.75 14.16 7.40
N LEU A 194 -0.67 14.71 7.96
CA LEU A 194 0.34 15.45 7.20
C LEU A 194 1.05 14.54 6.19
N ARG A 195 1.50 13.36 6.60
CA ARG A 195 2.16 12.39 5.73
C ARG A 195 1.26 12.03 4.54
N PHE A 196 0.01 11.65 4.81
CA PHE A 196 -0.95 11.32 3.75
C PHE A 196 -1.25 12.51 2.83
N ALA A 197 -1.32 13.74 3.36
CA ALA A 197 -1.51 14.93 2.53
C ALA A 197 -0.30 15.22 1.63
N LEU A 198 0.91 14.93 2.10
CA LEU A 198 2.16 15.17 1.37
C LEU A 198 2.50 14.06 0.35
N GLU A 199 2.02 12.83 0.57
CA GLU A 199 2.24 11.68 -0.34
C GLU A 199 1.32 11.69 -1.58
N ARG A 200 0.28 12.54 -1.58
CA ARG A 200 -0.65 12.63 -2.71
C ARG A 200 0.02 13.21 -3.97
N PRO A 201 -0.32 12.72 -5.18
CA PRO A 201 0.15 13.32 -6.44
C PRO A 201 -0.27 14.79 -6.59
N ASP A 202 -1.42 15.12 -6.02
CA ASP A 202 -2.13 16.39 -6.01
C ASP A 202 -2.23 16.88 -4.56
N ILE A 203 -1.13 17.48 -4.08
CA ILE A 203 -1.05 17.98 -2.70
C ILE A 203 -2.00 19.18 -2.53
N ASP A 204 -2.96 19.04 -1.62
CA ASP A 204 -3.80 20.14 -1.15
C ASP A 204 -2.99 21.04 -0.21
N LEU A 205 -2.51 22.15 -0.75
CA LEU A 205 -1.73 23.16 -0.07
C LEU A 205 -2.42 23.71 1.19
N GLN A 206 -3.71 24.01 1.09
CA GLN A 206 -4.48 24.58 2.20
C GLN A 206 -4.64 23.56 3.32
N ARG A 207 -4.88 22.29 2.96
CA ARG A 207 -4.93 21.21 3.93
C ARG A 207 -3.61 21.02 4.66
N VAL A 208 -2.48 21.03 3.96
CA VAL A 208 -1.16 20.90 4.60
C VAL A 208 -0.88 22.07 5.55
N ILE A 209 -1.13 23.31 5.11
CA ILE A 209 -0.90 24.51 5.92
C ILE A 209 -1.77 24.49 7.18
N SER A 210 -3.06 24.19 7.05
CA SER A 210 -3.97 24.11 8.22
C SER A 210 -3.56 23.02 9.20
N LEU A 211 -3.04 21.88 8.74
CA LEU A 211 -2.53 20.82 9.60
C LEU A 211 -1.23 21.23 10.33
N LEU A 212 -0.32 21.95 9.66
CA LEU A 212 0.88 22.51 10.30
C LEU A 212 0.52 23.56 11.37
N GLU A 213 -0.45 24.41 11.09
CA GLU A 213 -0.98 25.37 12.07
C GLU A 213 -1.64 24.66 13.26
N THR A 214 -2.42 23.61 12.99
CA THR A 214 -3.03 22.77 14.04
C THR A 214 -1.95 22.17 14.93
N ALA A 215 -0.91 21.57 14.35
CA ALA A 215 0.21 21.01 15.09
C ALA A 215 0.88 22.06 16.00
N ARG A 216 1.07 23.28 15.48
CA ARG A 216 1.67 24.39 16.23
C ARG A 216 0.78 24.85 17.39
N LEU A 217 -0.52 25.05 17.14
CA LEU A 217 -1.48 25.51 18.16
C LEU A 217 -1.69 24.47 19.25
N GLU A 218 -1.61 23.19 18.90
CA GLU A 218 -1.85 22.09 19.82
C GLU A 218 -0.57 21.60 20.49
N GLY A 219 0.59 22.14 20.15
CA GLY A 219 1.87 21.75 20.74
C GLY A 219 2.30 20.34 20.36
N VAL A 220 1.91 19.88 19.17
CA VAL A 220 2.18 18.54 18.68
C VAL A 220 3.56 18.49 18.04
N ALA A 221 4.38 17.51 18.45
CA ALA A 221 5.68 17.28 17.83
C ALA A 221 5.51 16.69 16.42
N LEU A 222 6.22 17.28 15.46
CA LEU A 222 6.23 16.79 14.08
C LEU A 222 7.36 15.77 13.88
N ASP A 223 7.04 14.65 13.23
CA ASP A 223 8.00 13.69 12.70
C ASP A 223 8.60 14.26 11.41
N THR A 224 9.53 15.20 11.59
CA THR A 224 10.13 15.95 10.48
C THR A 224 10.84 15.04 9.48
N ALA A 225 11.42 13.92 9.92
CA ALA A 225 12.10 12.98 9.04
C ALA A 225 11.12 12.27 8.09
N THR A 226 10.01 11.75 8.62
CA THR A 226 8.99 11.09 7.80
C THR A 226 8.28 12.09 6.88
N LEU A 227 7.96 13.29 7.38
CA LEU A 227 7.29 14.33 6.60
C LEU A 227 8.20 14.93 5.51
N GLU A 228 9.49 15.14 5.79
CA GLU A 228 10.49 15.54 4.79
C GLU A 228 10.56 14.52 3.66
N PHE A 229 10.67 13.24 4.01
CA PHE A 229 10.79 12.18 3.03
C PHE A 229 9.55 12.10 2.12
N ALA A 230 8.35 12.17 2.71
CA ALA A 230 7.09 12.18 1.98
C ALA A 230 7.02 13.33 0.98
N TYR A 231 7.27 14.56 1.43
CA TYR A 231 7.22 15.73 0.58
C TYR A 231 8.31 15.74 -0.49
N ARG A 232 9.55 15.36 -0.14
CA ARG A 232 10.67 15.24 -1.08
C ARG A 232 10.34 14.26 -2.19
N ARG A 233 9.79 13.08 -1.87
CA ARG A 233 9.41 12.07 -2.86
C ARG A 233 8.36 12.60 -3.83
N SER A 234 7.37 13.35 -3.35
CA SER A 234 6.35 14.00 -4.18
C SER A 234 6.94 15.07 -5.10
N LEU A 235 7.82 15.94 -4.58
CA LEU A 235 8.55 16.92 -5.39
C LEU A 235 9.45 16.28 -6.45
N GLU A 236 10.20 15.23 -6.09
CA GLU A 236 11.02 14.48 -7.04
C GLU A 236 10.18 13.87 -8.16
N GLY A 237 9.01 13.31 -7.82
CA GLY A 237 8.07 12.76 -8.80
C GLY A 237 7.55 13.82 -9.78
N LEU A 238 7.19 15.01 -9.28
CA LEU A 238 6.78 16.13 -10.13
C LEU A 238 7.92 16.65 -11.01
N ALA A 239 9.15 16.75 -10.47
CA ALA A 239 10.31 17.16 -11.25
C ALA A 239 10.58 16.22 -12.42
N VAL A 240 10.51 14.90 -12.18
CA VAL A 240 10.66 13.88 -13.24
C VAL A 240 9.56 14.02 -14.29
N LYS A 241 8.29 14.12 -13.90
CA LYS A 241 7.17 14.30 -14.84
C LYS A 241 7.33 15.55 -15.69
N PHE A 242 7.72 16.66 -15.08
CA PHE A 242 7.98 17.93 -15.78
C PHE A 242 9.16 17.82 -16.77
N ALA A 243 10.22 17.09 -16.41
CA ALA A 243 11.34 16.88 -17.32
C ALA A 243 10.98 16.01 -18.54
N THR A 244 10.07 15.05 -18.36
CA THR A 244 9.54 14.23 -19.46
C THR A 244 8.60 15.03 -20.36
N GLU A 245 7.70 15.81 -19.77
CA GLU A 245 6.72 16.62 -20.49
C GLU A 245 6.64 18.05 -19.92
N PRO A 246 7.45 19.00 -20.45
CA PRO A 246 7.58 20.34 -19.90
C PRO A 246 6.45 21.27 -20.34
N SER A 247 5.21 20.90 -20.04
CA SER A 247 4.01 21.68 -20.37
C SER A 247 3.76 22.83 -19.36
N PRO A 248 3.01 23.88 -19.74
CA PRO A 248 2.64 24.95 -18.82
C PRO A 248 1.85 24.48 -17.59
N SER A 249 0.94 23.50 -17.75
CA SER A 249 0.17 22.93 -16.64
C SER A 249 1.05 22.16 -15.67
N MET A 250 1.98 21.37 -16.18
CA MET A 250 2.93 20.61 -15.34
C MET A 250 3.88 21.54 -14.57
N LEU A 251 4.33 22.62 -15.22
CA LEU A 251 5.12 23.66 -14.55
C LEU A 251 4.33 24.39 -13.47
N GLN A 252 3.05 24.69 -13.72
CA GLN A 252 2.16 25.31 -12.74
C GLN A 252 1.98 24.41 -11.52
N GLN A 253 1.66 23.13 -11.72
CA GLN A 253 1.51 22.16 -10.62
C GLN A 253 2.81 22.02 -9.81
N PHE A 254 3.96 21.90 -10.50
CA PHE A 254 5.24 21.80 -9.82
C PHE A 254 5.57 23.06 -9.02
N TYR A 255 5.32 24.25 -9.57
CA TYR A 255 5.46 25.51 -8.86
C TYR A 255 4.56 25.59 -7.61
N GLU A 256 3.28 25.26 -7.75
CA GLU A 256 2.31 25.27 -6.65
C GLU A 256 2.77 24.40 -5.49
N VAL A 257 3.15 23.16 -5.76
CA VAL A 257 3.65 22.24 -4.73
C VAL A 257 4.97 22.73 -4.13
N ALA A 258 5.88 23.29 -4.93
CA ALA A 258 7.14 23.86 -4.43
C ALA A 258 6.94 25.08 -3.53
N THR A 259 5.79 25.76 -3.58
CA THR A 259 5.53 26.90 -2.67
C THR A 259 5.47 26.48 -1.20
N LEU A 260 5.17 25.21 -0.90
CA LEU A 260 5.15 24.68 0.48
C LEU A 260 6.51 24.81 1.18
N LEU A 261 7.62 24.80 0.44
CA LEU A 261 8.96 24.97 1.01
C LEU A 261 9.08 26.18 1.95
N ARG A 262 8.27 27.23 1.73
CA ARG A 262 8.27 28.44 2.56
C ARG A 262 7.53 28.28 3.90
N ASN A 263 6.61 27.32 3.99
CA ASN A 263 5.73 27.12 5.14
C ASN A 263 6.15 25.91 5.99
N LEU A 264 7.04 25.05 5.48
CA LEU A 264 7.48 23.87 6.22
C LEU A 264 8.38 24.27 7.40
N PRO A 265 8.16 23.73 8.61
CA PRO A 265 8.99 23.99 9.77
C PRO A 265 10.29 23.15 9.79
N PHE A 266 10.64 22.52 8.67
CA PHE A 266 11.81 21.65 8.51
C PHE A 266 12.44 21.81 7.13
N ASN A 267 13.73 21.48 7.04
CA ASN A 267 14.47 21.55 5.79
C ASN A 267 14.21 20.33 4.91
N VAL A 268 14.14 20.55 3.60
CA VAL A 268 13.92 19.51 2.60
C VAL A 268 15.16 19.38 1.73
N ASN A 269 15.63 18.14 1.49
CA ASN A 269 16.74 17.92 0.58
C ASN A 269 16.28 18.08 -0.88
N LEU A 270 16.70 19.17 -1.52
CA LEU A 270 16.30 19.52 -2.89
C LEU A 270 17.28 19.06 -3.97
N TRP A 271 18.38 18.37 -3.63
CA TRP A 271 19.49 18.13 -4.57
C TRP A 271 19.06 17.52 -5.91
N LYS A 272 18.24 16.46 -5.87
CA LYS A 272 17.75 15.79 -7.09
C LYS A 272 16.79 16.68 -7.89
N VAL A 273 15.89 17.37 -7.20
CA VAL A 273 14.93 18.30 -7.81
C VAL A 273 15.66 19.45 -8.50
N GLN A 274 16.68 19.99 -7.84
CA GLN A 274 17.56 21.05 -8.36
C GLN A 274 18.32 20.61 -9.62
N ASN A 275 18.90 19.40 -9.63
CA ASN A 275 19.58 18.86 -10.79
C ASN A 275 18.64 18.71 -12.00
N ILE A 276 17.44 18.15 -11.79
CA ILE A 276 16.45 17.99 -12.85
C ILE A 276 16.01 19.35 -13.40
N TYR A 277 15.72 20.32 -12.53
CA TYR A 277 15.38 21.69 -12.94
C TYR A 277 16.50 22.33 -13.77
N TYR A 278 17.76 22.15 -13.35
CA TYR A 278 18.92 22.68 -14.06
C TYR A 278 19.11 22.06 -15.45
N ASP A 279 18.82 20.77 -15.62
CA ASP A 279 18.82 20.12 -16.93
C ASP A 279 17.72 20.69 -17.84
N CYS A 280 16.52 20.92 -17.30
CA CYS A 280 15.43 21.60 -18.02
C CYS A 280 15.79 23.04 -18.40
N LEU A 281 16.52 23.75 -17.53
CA LEU A 281 17.04 25.10 -17.82
C LEU A 281 18.00 25.09 -19.02
N LYS A 282 18.76 24.02 -19.24
CA LYS A 282 19.64 23.91 -20.42
C LYS A 282 18.91 23.49 -21.69
N ARG A 283 17.95 22.57 -21.58
CA ARG A 283 17.32 21.92 -22.74
C ARG A 283 16.07 22.65 -23.25
N VAL A 284 15.20 23.08 -22.35
CA VAL A 284 13.85 23.56 -22.67
C VAL A 284 13.80 25.09 -22.66
N TYR A 285 14.36 25.69 -21.61
CA TYR A 285 14.28 27.14 -21.36
C TYR A 285 14.78 28.02 -22.52
N PRO A 286 15.90 27.73 -23.23
CA PRO A 286 16.40 28.61 -24.29
C PRO A 286 15.41 28.75 -25.46
N ASN A 287 14.74 27.66 -25.83
CA ASN A 287 13.77 27.67 -26.94
C ASN A 287 12.51 28.45 -26.55
N THR A 288 12.01 28.27 -25.33
CA THR A 288 10.85 29.02 -24.82
C THR A 288 11.18 30.51 -24.66
N ARG A 289 12.39 30.86 -24.19
CA ARG A 289 12.86 32.26 -24.09
C ARG A 289 12.97 32.93 -25.46
N LYS A 290 13.37 32.21 -26.51
CA LYS A 290 13.34 32.73 -27.90
C LYS A 290 11.92 33.03 -28.35
N ARG A 291 10.96 32.12 -28.12
CA ARG A 291 9.54 32.33 -28.42
C ARG A 291 8.95 33.53 -27.67
N GLN A 292 9.28 33.69 -26.39
CA GLN A 292 8.90 34.86 -25.60
C GLN A 292 9.39 36.16 -26.26
N LYS A 293 10.65 36.22 -26.71
CA LYS A 293 11.20 37.42 -27.38
C LYS A 293 10.50 37.73 -28.71
N LEU A 294 9.89 36.74 -29.34
CA LEU A 294 9.08 36.88 -30.56
C LEU A 294 7.62 37.26 -30.27
N GLY A 295 7.25 37.54 -29.01
CA GLY A 295 5.93 38.03 -28.62
C GLY A 295 4.93 36.95 -28.18
N ASP A 296 5.35 35.70 -28.03
CA ASP A 296 4.47 34.60 -27.57
C ASP A 296 4.11 34.77 -26.08
N GLU A 297 2.85 35.08 -25.79
CA GLU A 297 2.32 35.27 -24.43
C GLU A 297 2.34 34.00 -23.57
N THR A 298 2.16 32.82 -24.19
CA THR A 298 2.23 31.53 -23.49
C THR A 298 3.67 31.28 -23.04
N ALA A 299 4.63 31.54 -23.93
CA ALA A 299 6.05 31.44 -23.61
C ALA A 299 6.46 32.46 -22.52
N ARG A 300 5.90 33.67 -22.54
CA ARG A 300 6.13 34.68 -21.49
C ARG A 300 5.67 34.21 -20.11
N SER A 301 4.46 33.67 -20.03
CA SER A 301 3.89 33.15 -18.79
C SER A 301 4.68 31.95 -18.28
N TRP A 302 5.09 31.06 -19.18
CA TRP A 302 5.92 29.90 -18.85
C TRP A 302 7.29 30.32 -18.30
N VAL A 303 7.99 31.25 -18.95
CA VAL A 303 9.32 31.74 -18.48
C VAL A 303 9.21 32.37 -17.10
N ALA A 304 8.21 33.24 -16.89
CA ALA A 304 8.00 33.87 -15.59
C ALA A 304 7.74 32.85 -14.46
N ARG A 305 6.96 31.81 -14.75
CA ARG A 305 6.69 30.72 -13.80
C ARG A 305 7.94 29.87 -13.55
N PHE A 306 8.70 29.56 -14.60
CA PHE A 306 9.93 28.79 -14.52
C PHE A 306 10.96 29.52 -13.64
N ASP A 307 11.15 30.82 -13.85
CA ASP A 307 12.05 31.65 -13.03
C ASP A 307 11.58 31.72 -11.56
N ALA A 308 10.27 31.82 -11.34
CA ALA A 308 9.70 31.82 -10.00
C ALA A 308 9.93 30.50 -9.25
N LEU A 309 9.79 29.36 -9.96
CA LEU A 309 10.15 28.05 -9.44
C LEU A 309 11.64 27.95 -9.11
N GLY A 310 12.52 28.45 -9.98
CA GLY A 310 13.96 28.48 -9.72
C GLY A 310 14.30 29.19 -8.41
N ARG A 311 13.66 30.34 -8.15
CA ARG A 311 13.82 31.07 -6.87
C ARG A 311 13.38 30.25 -5.66
N LEU A 312 12.30 29.47 -5.76
CA LEU A 312 11.86 28.57 -4.67
C LEU A 312 12.85 27.45 -4.42
N LEU A 313 13.46 26.93 -5.49
CA LEU A 313 14.46 25.85 -5.43
C LEU A 313 15.86 26.36 -5.10
N GLY A 314 16.06 27.67 -4.90
CA GLY A 314 17.38 28.25 -4.65
C GLY A 314 18.30 28.32 -5.87
N ILE A 315 17.78 28.17 -7.09
CA ILE A 315 18.52 28.25 -8.35
C ILE A 315 18.24 29.61 -9.02
N LYS A 316 19.31 30.36 -9.31
CA LYS A 316 19.20 31.59 -10.13
C LYS A 316 19.24 31.23 -11.62
N VAL A 317 18.21 31.66 -12.34
CA VAL A 317 18.18 31.65 -13.80
C VAL A 317 18.88 32.93 -14.30
N VAL A 318 19.86 32.80 -15.20
CA VAL A 318 20.67 33.90 -15.76
C VAL A 318 20.36 34.05 -17.25
#